data_AF-A0A098GA43-F1
#
_entry.id   AF-A0A098GA43-F1
#
_cell.length_a   1.000
_cell.length_b   1.000
_cell.length_c   1.000
_cell.angle_alpha   90.00
_cell.angle_beta   90.00
_cell.angle_gamma   90.00
#
_symmetry.space_group_name_H-M   'P 1'
#
loop_
_entity.id
_entity.type
_entity.pdbx_description
1 polymer ?
#
loop_
_entity_poly.entity_id
_entity_poly.type
_entity_poly.pdbx_seq_one_letter_code
_entity_poly.pdbx_strand_id
1 'polypeptide(L)' 'MSTISTEKTNNLTQEISIVWSIEDVLDVRPLLSKEQASIVLQHLKKNHDATIGINWDVIEIVSDDLFPTEEEK' A
#
# COMPACT_ATOMS: atom_id res chain seq x y z
N MET A 1 -47.21 -0.27 28.69
CA MET A 1 -46.36 -1.21 27.94
C MET A 1 -45.33 -0.39 27.20
N SER A 2 -44.07 -0.44 27.64
CA SER A 2 -42.98 0.36 27.06
C SER A 2 -42.40 -0.39 25.87
N THR A 3 -42.63 0.11 24.65
CA THR A 3 -42.06 -0.46 23.43
C THR A 3 -40.63 0.03 23.23
N ILE A 4 -39.70 -0.85 23.60
CA ILE A 4 -38.41 -1.18 22.97
C ILE A 4 -37.78 -0.07 22.11
N SER A 5 -36.64 0.46 22.60
CA SER A 5 -35.67 1.23 21.81
C SER A 5 -34.99 0.32 20.77
N THR A 6 -35.30 0.52 19.49
CA THR A 6 -34.53 -0.04 18.38
C THR A 6 -34.11 1.08 17.45
N GLU A 7 -32.95 1.68 17.71
CA GLU A 7 -32.12 2.23 16.63
C GLU A 7 -30.66 1.91 16.95
N LYS A 8 -30.28 0.67 16.62
CA LYS A 8 -28.87 0.34 16.41
C LYS A 8 -28.57 0.84 15.00
N THR A 9 -28.01 2.05 14.88
CA THR A 9 -27.53 2.57 13.60
C THR A 9 -26.46 1.62 13.07
N ASN A 10 -26.82 0.85 12.04
CA ASN A 10 -25.83 0.14 11.23
C ASN A 10 -24.98 1.21 10.55
N ASN A 11 -23.76 1.44 11.01
CA ASN A 11 -22.82 2.32 10.32
C ASN A 11 -22.25 1.55 9.13
N LEU A 12 -22.85 1.73 7.95
CA LEU A 12 -22.31 1.19 6.70
C LEU A 12 -21.06 2.00 6.31
N THR A 13 -19.89 1.36 6.28
CA THR A 13 -18.67 1.97 5.71
C THR A 13 -18.86 2.14 4.20
N GLN A 14 -18.82 3.40 3.73
CA GLN A 14 -19.02 3.74 2.31
C GLN A 14 -17.72 3.76 1.51
N GLU A 15 -16.61 4.04 2.18
CA GLU A 15 -15.31 4.23 1.54
C GLU A 15 -14.17 3.81 2.47
N ILE A 16 -13.03 3.46 1.87
CA ILE A 16 -11.78 3.20 2.57
C ILE A 16 -10.62 3.83 1.78
N SER A 17 -9.55 4.17 2.49
CA SER A 17 -8.28 4.59 1.91
C SER A 17 -7.16 3.85 2.60
N ILE A 18 -6.20 3.36 1.81
CA ILE A 18 -5.00 2.69 2.30
C ILE A 18 -3.82 3.57 1.91
N VAL A 19 -3.01 3.95 2.90
CA VAL A 19 -1.86 4.82 2.72
C VAL A 19 -0.59 3.97 2.82
N TRP A 20 0.28 4.13 1.83
CA TRP A 20 1.62 3.56 1.79
C TRP A 20 2.65 4.67 1.87
N SER A 21 3.70 4.44 2.64
CA SER A 21 4.73 5.41 3.04
C SER A 21 6.12 4.98 2.59
N ILE A 22 7.09 5.88 2.73
CA ILE A 22 8.50 5.58 2.42
C ILE A 22 8.99 4.47 3.35
N GLU A 23 8.56 4.50 4.61
CA GLU A 23 8.89 3.51 5.62
C GLU A 23 8.42 2.11 5.21
N ASP A 24 7.22 1.98 4.64
CA ASP A 24 6.72 0.68 4.15
C ASP A 24 7.61 0.11 3.02
N VAL A 25 8.13 0.96 2.14
CA VAL A 25 9.07 0.52 1.09
C VAL A 25 10.41 0.12 1.70
N LEU A 26 10.89 0.85 2.69
CA LEU A 26 12.17 0.55 3.35
C LEU A 26 12.10 -0.68 4.26
N ASP A 27 10.92 -1.04 4.77
CA ASP A 27 10.71 -2.29 5.50
C ASP A 27 10.90 -3.51 4.58
N VAL A 28 10.51 -3.38 3.29
CA VAL A 28 10.70 -4.42 2.27
C VAL A 28 12.11 -4.38 1.66
N ARG A 29 12.62 -3.18 1.36
CA ARG A 29 13.96 -2.97 0.76
C ARG A 29 14.81 -1.98 1.59
N PRO A 30 15.45 -2.46 2.68
CA PRO A 30 16.16 -1.60 3.63
C PRO A 30 17.38 -0.87 3.08
N LEU A 31 17.91 -1.32 1.94
CA LEU A 31 19.12 -0.75 1.33
C LEU A 31 18.83 0.43 0.39
N LEU A 32 17.55 0.72 0.10
CA LEU A 32 17.19 1.87 -0.71
C LEU A 32 17.35 3.17 0.08
N SER A 33 17.71 4.25 -0.63
CA SER A 33 17.59 5.59 -0.07
C SER A 33 16.13 6.02 0.01
N LYS A 34 15.83 7.04 0.84
CA LYS A 34 14.48 7.62 0.91
C LYS A 34 14.00 8.17 -0.44
N GLU A 35 14.92 8.69 -1.25
CA GLU A 35 14.63 9.17 -2.60
C GLU A 35 14.25 8.01 -3.53
N GLN A 36 14.97 6.89 -3.46
CA GLN A 36 14.64 5.69 -4.23
C GLN A 36 13.29 5.12 -3.79
N ALA A 37 13.03 5.01 -2.49
CA ALA A 37 11.73 4.59 -1.95
C ALA A 37 10.58 5.53 -2.39
N SER A 38 10.83 6.84 -2.44
CA SER A 38 9.87 7.82 -2.97
C SER A 38 9.58 7.58 -4.46
N ILE A 39 10.59 7.22 -5.26
CA ILE A 39 10.41 6.85 -6.67
C ILE A 39 9.56 5.58 -6.80
N VAL A 40 9.76 4.58 -5.95
CA VAL A 40 8.93 3.36 -5.91
C VAL A 40 7.46 3.73 -5.65
N LEU A 41 7.16 4.53 -4.64
CA LEU A 41 5.78 4.96 -4.35
C LEU A 41 5.16 5.75 -5.51
N GLN A 42 5.93 6.62 -6.15
CA GLN A 42 5.46 7.36 -7.32
C GLN A 42 5.14 6.41 -8.48
N HIS A 43 5.95 5.37 -8.68
CA HIS A 43 5.72 4.35 -9.69
C HIS A 43 4.46 3.54 -9.39
N LEU A 44 4.30 3.05 -8.16
CA LEU A 44 3.11 2.32 -7.70
C LEU A 44 1.83 3.13 -7.88
N LYS A 45 1.86 4.42 -7.53
CA LYS A 45 0.72 5.33 -7.72
C LYS A 45 0.38 5.54 -9.19
N LYS A 46 1.40 5.72 -10.04
CA LYS A 46 1.21 6.00 -11.46
C LYS A 46 0.70 4.78 -12.23
N ASN A 47 1.14 3.59 -11.84
CA ASN A 47 0.86 2.32 -12.51
C ASN A 47 -0.05 1.42 -11.66
N HIS A 48 -0.94 2.01 -10.86
CA HIS A 48 -1.80 1.24 -9.96
C HIS A 48 -2.75 0.32 -10.73
N ASP A 49 -2.58 -0.99 -10.53
CA ASP A 49 -3.49 -2.01 -11.04
C ASP A 49 -4.54 -2.33 -9.98
N ALA A 50 -5.79 -1.92 -10.21
CA ALA A 50 -6.89 -2.16 -9.27
C ALA A 50 -7.33 -3.63 -9.17
N THR A 51 -6.89 -4.50 -10.10
CA THR A 51 -7.18 -5.94 -10.05
C THR A 51 -6.26 -6.68 -9.08
N ILE A 52 -5.06 -6.15 -8.85
CA ILE A 52 -4.04 -6.69 -7.93
C ILE A 52 -4.02 -5.90 -6.61
N GLY A 53 -4.11 -4.57 -6.70
CA GLY A 53 -3.90 -3.65 -5.59
C GLY A 53 -2.41 -3.39 -5.32
N ILE A 54 -2.13 -2.63 -4.25
CA ILE A 54 -0.77 -2.49 -3.70
C ILE A 54 -0.71 -3.31 -2.42
N ASN A 55 0.27 -4.21 -2.35
CA ASN A 55 0.61 -5.03 -1.20
C ASN A 55 2.14 -5.13 -1.09
N TRP A 56 2.64 -5.84 -0.07
CA TRP A 56 4.08 -5.98 0.18
C TRP A 56 4.85 -6.61 -1.00
N ASP A 57 4.30 -7.66 -1.62
CA ASP A 57 4.94 -8.32 -2.77
C ASP A 57 5.03 -7.39 -3.99
N VAL A 58 3.98 -6.60 -4.24
CA VAL A 58 3.98 -5.60 -5.31
C VAL A 58 5.03 -4.50 -5.04
N ILE A 59 5.22 -4.10 -3.78
CA ILE A 59 6.28 -3.16 -3.39
C ILE A 59 7.67 -3.77 -3.65
N GLU A 60 7.89 -5.03 -3.28
CA GLU A 60 9.16 -5.74 -3.50
C GLU A 60 9.50 -5.80 -4.98
N ILE A 61 8.60 -6.37 -5.79
CA ILE A 61 8.79 -6.55 -7.24
C ILE A 61 9.07 -5.22 -7.93
N VAL A 62 8.28 -4.18 -7.66
CA VAL A 62 8.50 -2.86 -8.28
C VAL A 62 9.83 -2.24 -7.80
N SER A 63 10.23 -2.49 -6.56
CA SER A 63 11.52 -2.03 -6.06
C SER A 63 12.69 -2.75 -6.72
N ASP A 64 12.57 -4.05 -6.97
CA ASP A 64 13.58 -4.88 -7.65
C ASP A 64 13.69 -4.49 -9.13
N ASP A 65 12.54 -4.28 -9.81
CA ASP A 65 12.50 -3.83 -11.20
C ASP A 65 13.16 -2.45 -11.40
N LEU A 66 12.96 -1.52 -10.47
CA LEU A 66 13.53 -0.16 -10.56
C LEU A 66 14.97 -0.08 -10.05
N PHE A 67 15.32 -0.90 -9.05
CA PHE A 67 16.60 -0.89 -8.36
C PHE A 67 17.07 -2.33 -8.08
N PRO A 68 17.50 -3.06 -9.12
CA PRO A 68 17.92 -4.47 -8.99
C PRO A 68 19.16 -4.60 -8.11
N THR A 69 19.24 -5.70 -7.37
CA THR A 69 20.43 -5.98 -6.55
C THR A 69 21.55 -6.58 -7.40
N GLU A 70 22.80 -6.40 -6.98
CA GLU A 70 23.97 -6.93 -7.70
C GLU A 70 24.01 -8.47 -7.75
N GLU A 71 23.19 -9.16 -6.94
CA GLU A 71 23.09 -10.63 -6.90
C GLU A 71 22.19 -11.20 -8.03
N GLU A 72 21.45 -10.36 -8.75
CA GLU A 72 20.47 -10.77 -9.76
C GLU A 72 20.93 -10.52 -11.22
N LYS A 73 22.24 -10.33 -11.43
CA LYS A 73 22.84 -10.19 -12.77
C LYS A 73 23.22 -11.52 -13.43
#